data_AF-A0A1I1K6R7-F1
#
_entry.id   AF-A0A1I1K6R7-F1
#
_cell.length_a   1.000
_cell.length_b   1.000
_cell.length_c   1.000
_cell.angle_alpha   90.00
_cell.angle_beta   90.00
_cell.angle_gamma   90.00
#
_symmetry.space_group_name_H-M   'P 1'
#
loop_
_entity.id
_entity.type
_entity.pdbx_description
1 polymer ?
#
loop_
_entity_poly.entity_id
_entity_poly.type
_entity_poly.pdbx_seq_one_letter_code
_entity_poly.pdbx_strand_id
1 'polypeptide(L)'
;MTNTEQAIKQIVYEEFSKLIVNIESDFKTNYVKKRYNFLLSQLDENITANMVFVSSFESKSGFAIETCAKRIARMKFGDENVPAIVNPRNVPHNINPSSVSGQMIVTDIDTDNGELRGNISEFRASNVASGKGTTRSESGVTQDSIKSLIPMAQKYKASGYHTKPVDLAFFDGKDWVVLELKAGGDLDSSNAPANVEKLLTIYAGLNVPNSKAYFATLYNKNGEGNTWTGAVKKHMAFPEMFLIGKRFWNTILPDGITYERFTELYKMALEEIDLNSRIKEMIRKTIN
;
A
#
# COMPACT_ATOMS: atom_id res chain seq x y z
N MET A 1 1.48 -28.35 -6.56
CA MET A 1 0.82 -27.05 -6.34
C MET A 1 -0.62 -27.16 -6.79
N THR A 2 -1.57 -26.57 -6.06
CA THR A 2 -2.98 -26.48 -6.51
C THR A 2 -3.11 -25.45 -7.65
N ASN A 3 -4.25 -25.41 -8.34
CA ASN A 3 -4.53 -24.38 -9.37
C ASN A 3 -4.43 -22.96 -8.77
N THR A 4 -4.92 -22.77 -7.54
CA THR A 4 -4.84 -21.49 -6.82
C THR A 4 -3.39 -21.11 -6.52
N GLU A 5 -2.57 -22.05 -6.06
CA GLU A 5 -1.14 -21.81 -5.80
C GLU A 5 -0.38 -21.47 -7.09
N GLN A 6 -0.67 -22.17 -8.19
CA GLN A 6 -0.07 -21.88 -9.50
C GLN A 6 -0.45 -20.48 -9.98
N ALA A 7 -1.73 -20.09 -9.84
CA ALA A 7 -2.19 -18.76 -10.20
C ALA A 7 -1.52 -17.65 -9.36
N ILE A 8 -1.38 -17.84 -8.04
CA ILE A 8 -0.67 -16.90 -7.16
C ILE A 8 0.81 -16.77 -7.57
N LYS A 9 1.51 -17.90 -7.77
CA LYS A 9 2.90 -17.91 -8.22
C LYS A 9 3.04 -17.17 -9.55
N GLN A 10 2.12 -17.42 -10.49
CA GLN A 10 2.11 -16.78 -11.80
C GLN A 10 1.90 -15.26 -11.71
N ILE A 11 1.00 -14.80 -10.83
CA ILE A 11 0.82 -13.36 -10.56
C ILE A 11 2.14 -12.73 -10.10
N VAL A 12 2.82 -13.35 -9.13
CA VAL A 12 4.11 -12.85 -8.65
C VAL A 12 5.15 -12.84 -9.77
N TYR A 13 5.24 -13.95 -10.51
CA TYR A 13 6.18 -14.10 -11.63
C TYR A 13 6.01 -12.97 -12.66
N GLU A 14 4.77 -12.70 -13.08
CA GLU A 14 4.47 -11.66 -14.07
C GLU A 14 4.83 -10.26 -13.60
N GLU A 15 4.41 -9.88 -12.40
CA GLU A 15 4.66 -8.52 -11.89
C GLU A 15 6.14 -8.29 -11.59
N PHE A 16 6.85 -9.28 -11.03
CA PHE A 16 8.28 -9.17 -10.80
C PHE A 16 9.11 -9.29 -12.08
N SER A 17 8.66 -10.04 -13.09
CA SER A 17 9.32 -10.05 -14.40
C SER A 17 9.27 -8.67 -15.07
N LYS A 18 8.11 -8.00 -15.05
CA LYS A 18 7.97 -6.63 -15.55
C LYS A 18 8.85 -5.66 -14.78
N LEU A 19 8.90 -5.78 -13.46
CA LEU A 19 9.76 -4.97 -12.61
C LEU A 19 11.23 -5.11 -13.02
N ILE A 20 11.73 -6.33 -13.20
CA ILE A 20 13.14 -6.56 -13.54
C ILE A 20 13.47 -6.04 -14.93
N VAL A 21 12.59 -6.24 -15.92
CA VAL A 21 12.76 -5.64 -17.26
C VAL A 21 12.84 -4.11 -17.17
N ASN A 22 12.00 -3.48 -16.34
CA ASN A 22 12.05 -2.04 -16.13
C ASN A 22 13.36 -1.59 -15.47
N ILE A 23 13.88 -2.34 -14.49
CA ILE A 23 15.19 -2.06 -13.88
C ILE A 23 16.31 -2.21 -14.91
N GLU A 24 16.32 -3.30 -15.69
CA GLU A 24 17.34 -3.52 -16.73
C GLU A 24 17.38 -2.37 -17.74
N SER A 25 16.22 -1.87 -18.14
CA SER A 25 16.10 -0.81 -19.14
C SER A 25 16.70 0.52 -18.69
N ASP A 26 16.64 0.83 -17.39
CA ASP A 26 17.10 2.11 -16.84
C ASP A 26 18.37 2.02 -15.98
N PHE A 27 18.89 0.81 -15.78
CA PHE A 27 20.00 0.53 -14.87
C PHE A 27 21.24 1.38 -15.18
N LYS A 28 21.70 1.36 -16.44
CA LYS A 28 22.91 2.09 -16.87
C LYS A 28 22.75 3.60 -16.68
N THR A 29 21.58 4.14 -17.00
CA THR A 29 21.28 5.57 -16.83
C THR A 29 21.28 5.94 -15.35
N ASN A 30 20.67 5.12 -14.49
CA ASN A 30 20.66 5.35 -13.05
C ASN A 30 22.04 5.21 -12.43
N TYR A 31 22.86 4.28 -12.91
CA TYR A 31 24.26 4.13 -12.52
C TYR A 31 25.09 5.38 -12.83
N VAL A 32 25.03 5.87 -14.08
CA VAL A 32 25.73 7.10 -14.47
C VAL A 32 25.30 8.28 -13.61
N LYS A 33 23.99 8.45 -13.37
CA LYS A 33 23.46 9.50 -12.49
C LYS A 33 24.00 9.38 -11.06
N LYS A 34 24.10 8.15 -10.52
CA LYS A 34 24.58 7.90 -9.17
C LYS A 34 26.05 8.30 -9.00
N ARG A 35 26.90 8.13 -10.02
CA ARG A 35 28.31 8.54 -9.98
C ARG A 35 28.50 10.06 -9.88
N TYR A 36 27.52 10.85 -10.32
CA TYR A 36 27.54 12.31 -10.13
C TYR A 36 27.17 12.74 -8.71
N ASN A 37 26.73 11.82 -7.85
CA ASN A 37 26.51 12.14 -6.44
C ASN A 37 27.86 12.32 -5.74
N PHE A 38 28.25 13.58 -5.49
CA PHE A 38 29.54 13.92 -4.88
C PHE A 38 29.74 13.31 -3.47
N LEU A 39 28.65 12.95 -2.77
CA LEU A 39 28.73 12.28 -1.46
C LEU A 39 29.16 10.82 -1.58
N LEU A 40 28.92 10.20 -2.74
CA LEU A 40 29.12 8.78 -3.01
C LEU A 40 30.14 8.52 -4.12
N SER A 41 30.68 9.57 -4.75
CA SER A 41 31.54 9.47 -5.93
C SER A 41 32.89 8.79 -5.68
N GLN A 42 33.26 8.58 -4.41
CA GLN A 42 34.47 7.86 -4.01
C GLN A 42 34.26 6.34 -3.88
N LEU A 43 33.01 5.86 -3.93
CA LEU A 43 32.72 4.43 -3.86
C LEU A 43 33.13 3.75 -5.16
N ASP A 44 33.58 2.49 -5.07
CA ASP A 44 33.92 1.74 -6.25
C ASP A 44 32.68 1.42 -7.12
N GLU A 45 32.96 1.01 -8.36
CA GLU A 45 31.96 0.77 -9.38
C GLU A 45 30.99 -0.36 -9.02
N ASN A 46 31.48 -1.42 -8.34
CA ASN A 46 30.64 -2.53 -7.93
C ASN A 46 29.72 -2.11 -6.78
N ILE A 47 30.22 -1.40 -5.77
CA ILE A 47 29.37 -0.86 -4.70
C ILE A 47 28.30 0.06 -5.29
N THR A 48 28.69 0.97 -6.17
CA THR A 48 27.76 1.91 -6.82
C THR A 48 26.67 1.17 -7.60
N ALA A 49 27.02 0.14 -8.37
CA ALA A 49 26.07 -0.66 -9.13
C ALA A 49 25.09 -1.43 -8.22
N ASN A 50 25.58 -2.03 -7.13
CA ASN A 50 24.71 -2.69 -6.15
C ASN A 50 23.75 -1.70 -5.47
N MET A 51 24.21 -0.50 -5.11
CA MET A 51 23.34 0.54 -4.56
C MET A 51 22.24 0.96 -5.54
N VAL A 52 22.58 1.11 -6.83
CA VAL A 52 21.61 1.44 -7.88
C VAL A 52 20.56 0.34 -8.01
N PHE A 53 20.98 -0.92 -7.96
CA PHE A 53 20.06 -2.06 -7.95
C PHE A 53 19.11 -1.97 -6.75
N VAL A 54 19.64 -1.89 -5.53
CA VAL A 54 18.81 -1.87 -4.30
C VAL A 54 17.82 -0.71 -4.32
N SER A 55 18.26 0.51 -4.61
CA SER A 55 17.37 1.68 -4.68
C SER A 55 16.28 1.50 -5.74
N SER A 56 16.61 0.95 -6.91
CA SER A 56 15.65 0.71 -7.99
C SER A 56 14.66 -0.40 -7.62
N PHE A 57 15.15 -1.48 -7.02
CA PHE A 57 14.35 -2.61 -6.60
C PHE A 57 13.39 -2.20 -5.49
N GLU A 58 13.83 -1.52 -4.44
CA GLU A 58 12.96 -1.04 -3.37
C GLU A 58 11.86 -0.11 -3.90
N SER A 59 12.22 0.87 -4.74
CA SER A 59 11.26 1.82 -5.30
C SER A 59 10.20 1.15 -6.20
N LYS A 60 10.61 0.21 -7.05
CA LYS A 60 9.70 -0.43 -8.02
C LYS A 60 8.95 -1.62 -7.42
N SER A 61 9.56 -2.32 -6.45
CA SER A 61 8.96 -3.50 -5.82
C SER A 61 7.69 -3.15 -5.08
N GLY A 62 7.61 -2.00 -4.41
CA GLY A 62 6.38 -1.52 -3.77
C GLY A 62 5.15 -1.54 -4.70
N PHE A 63 5.29 -0.99 -5.91
CA PHE A 63 4.20 -1.01 -6.89
C PHE A 63 3.87 -2.41 -7.42
N ALA A 64 4.89 -3.23 -7.67
CA ALA A 64 4.70 -4.59 -8.17
C ALA A 64 3.94 -5.45 -7.15
N ILE A 65 4.33 -5.39 -5.88
CA ILE A 65 3.72 -6.19 -4.82
C ILE A 65 2.33 -5.67 -4.42
N GLU A 66 2.06 -4.36 -4.51
CA GLU A 66 0.71 -3.80 -4.38
C GLU A 66 -0.21 -4.34 -5.49
N THR A 67 0.32 -4.42 -6.72
CA THR A 67 -0.39 -5.01 -7.85
C THR A 67 -0.66 -6.50 -7.62
N CYS A 68 0.31 -7.25 -7.10
CA CYS A 68 0.10 -8.63 -6.66
C CYS A 68 -1.02 -8.72 -5.63
N ALA A 69 -0.98 -7.91 -4.57
CA ALA A 69 -1.99 -7.89 -3.52
C ALA A 69 -3.40 -7.66 -4.08
N LYS A 70 -3.56 -6.70 -5.00
CA LYS A 70 -4.85 -6.46 -5.66
C LYS A 70 -5.32 -7.64 -6.49
N ARG A 71 -4.45 -8.24 -7.31
CA ARG A 71 -4.78 -9.43 -8.13
C ARG A 71 -5.15 -10.63 -7.27
N ILE A 72 -4.46 -10.83 -6.14
CA ILE A 72 -4.73 -11.89 -5.18
C ILE A 72 -6.04 -11.62 -4.42
N ALA A 73 -6.32 -10.38 -4.02
CA ALA A 73 -7.59 -10.01 -3.40
C ALA A 73 -8.78 -10.34 -4.31
N ARG A 74 -8.66 -10.13 -5.64
CA ARG A 74 -9.68 -10.53 -6.62
C ARG A 74 -9.92 -12.04 -6.65
N MET A 75 -8.88 -12.85 -6.47
CA MET A 75 -9.04 -14.30 -6.38
C MET A 75 -9.85 -14.72 -5.14
N LYS A 76 -9.78 -13.94 -4.06
CA LYS A 76 -10.53 -14.22 -2.83
C LYS A 76 -11.97 -13.67 -2.89
N PHE A 77 -12.10 -12.40 -3.25
CA PHE A 77 -13.37 -11.67 -3.10
C PHE A 77 -14.17 -11.57 -4.41
N GLY A 78 -13.58 -11.87 -5.56
CA GLY A 78 -14.19 -11.63 -6.88
C GLY A 78 -13.84 -10.26 -7.46
N ASP A 79 -13.94 -10.13 -8.79
CA ASP A 79 -13.63 -8.87 -9.50
C ASP A 79 -14.61 -7.75 -9.16
N GLU A 80 -15.87 -8.11 -8.92
CA GLU A 80 -16.96 -7.20 -8.52
C GLU A 80 -16.71 -6.56 -7.15
N ASN A 81 -16.03 -7.29 -6.26
CA ASN A 81 -15.73 -6.83 -4.90
C ASN A 81 -14.35 -6.19 -4.78
N VAL A 82 -13.51 -6.24 -5.82
CA VAL A 82 -12.23 -5.50 -5.89
C VAL A 82 -12.15 -4.69 -7.21
N PRO A 83 -13.13 -3.78 -7.44
CA PRO A 83 -13.27 -3.08 -8.71
C PRO A 83 -12.19 -2.01 -8.88
N ALA A 84 -11.84 -1.68 -10.13
CA ALA A 84 -10.96 -0.54 -10.40
C ALA A 84 -11.60 0.80 -9.98
N ILE A 85 -12.93 0.88 -10.06
CA ILE A 85 -13.72 2.03 -9.62
C ILE A 85 -14.53 1.61 -8.39
N VAL A 86 -14.22 2.19 -7.23
CA VAL A 86 -14.90 1.91 -5.96
C VAL A 86 -15.99 2.97 -5.77
N ASN A 87 -17.24 2.59 -6.05
CA ASN A 87 -18.38 3.49 -6.06
C ASN A 87 -19.61 2.87 -5.36
N PRO A 88 -19.56 2.65 -4.04
CA PRO A 88 -20.62 1.94 -3.33
C PRO A 88 -21.94 2.72 -3.24
N ARG A 89 -21.92 4.03 -3.52
CA ARG A 89 -23.10 4.91 -3.50
C ARG A 89 -23.68 5.16 -4.89
N ASN A 90 -23.14 4.51 -5.93
CA ASN A 90 -23.58 4.68 -7.32
C ASN A 90 -23.60 6.15 -7.77
N VAL A 91 -22.60 6.93 -7.36
CA VAL A 91 -22.44 8.33 -7.79
C VAL A 91 -22.27 8.34 -9.32
N PRO A 92 -23.07 9.08 -10.10
CA PRO A 92 -22.92 9.14 -11.54
C PRO A 92 -21.55 9.66 -11.97
N HIS A 93 -20.88 8.94 -12.86
CA HIS A 93 -19.59 9.33 -13.45
C HIS A 93 -19.46 8.81 -14.88
N ASN A 94 -18.51 9.36 -15.64
CA ASN A 94 -18.19 8.97 -17.01
C ASN A 94 -16.80 8.31 -17.15
N ILE A 95 -16.19 7.90 -16.03
CA ILE A 95 -14.89 7.24 -16.00
C ILE A 95 -14.97 5.86 -16.64
N ASN A 96 -14.07 5.57 -17.57
CA ASN A 96 -13.88 4.24 -18.13
C ASN A 96 -13.01 3.38 -17.18
N PRO A 97 -13.50 2.24 -16.66
CA PRO A 97 -12.70 1.37 -15.79
C PRO A 97 -11.37 0.91 -16.41
N SER A 98 -11.30 0.76 -17.73
CA SER A 98 -10.09 0.28 -18.42
C SER A 98 -8.96 1.30 -18.47
N SER A 99 -9.24 2.59 -18.20
CA SER A 99 -8.20 3.65 -18.16
C SER A 99 -7.61 3.87 -16.76
N VAL A 100 -8.08 3.15 -15.74
CA VAL A 100 -7.63 3.34 -14.35
C VAL A 100 -6.40 2.47 -14.06
N SER A 101 -5.24 3.11 -13.88
CA SER A 101 -3.99 2.47 -13.47
C SER A 101 -3.95 2.20 -11.96
N GLY A 102 -4.89 1.40 -11.42
CA GLY A 102 -4.99 1.21 -9.97
C GLY A 102 -6.40 0.94 -9.48
N GLN A 103 -6.72 1.49 -8.32
CA GLN A 103 -8.08 1.68 -7.83
C GLN A 103 -8.29 3.15 -7.48
N MET A 104 -9.53 3.60 -7.63
CA MET A 104 -9.95 4.93 -7.21
C MET A 104 -11.35 4.88 -6.63
N ILE A 105 -11.59 5.66 -5.58
CA ILE A 105 -12.95 5.92 -5.12
C ILE A 105 -13.60 6.98 -6.01
N VAL A 106 -14.90 6.84 -6.23
CA VAL A 106 -15.75 7.88 -6.82
C VAL A 106 -16.76 8.32 -5.77
N THR A 107 -16.89 9.63 -5.61
CA THR A 107 -17.71 10.22 -4.55
C THR A 107 -18.28 11.56 -4.98
N ASP A 108 -19.44 11.95 -4.44
CA ASP A 108 -20.00 13.30 -4.55
C ASP A 108 -19.49 14.24 -3.43
N ILE A 109 -18.58 13.78 -2.57
CA ILE A 109 -17.91 14.61 -1.56
C ILE A 109 -16.67 15.26 -2.17
N ASP A 110 -16.51 16.57 -2.02
CA ASP A 110 -15.30 17.27 -2.44
C ASP A 110 -14.12 16.95 -1.50
N THR A 111 -13.43 15.84 -1.78
CA THR A 111 -12.27 15.37 -1.00
C THR A 111 -11.03 16.27 -1.09
N ASP A 112 -11.05 17.29 -1.95
CA ASP A 112 -9.97 18.27 -2.10
C ASP A 112 -10.31 19.60 -1.40
N ASN A 113 -11.53 19.73 -0.85
CA ASN A 113 -11.95 20.87 -0.05
C ASN A 113 -11.02 21.10 1.16
N GLY A 114 -10.51 22.32 1.28
CA GLY A 114 -9.55 22.69 2.34
C GLY A 114 -10.12 22.59 3.76
N GLU A 115 -11.40 22.92 3.96
CA GLU A 115 -12.05 22.84 5.27
C GLU A 115 -12.30 21.39 5.68
N LEU A 116 -12.74 20.53 4.75
CA LEU A 116 -12.87 19.09 5.01
C LEU A 116 -11.53 18.51 5.47
N ARG A 117 -10.45 18.80 4.73
CA ARG A 117 -9.10 18.34 5.09
C ARG A 117 -8.64 18.91 6.43
N GLY A 118 -8.97 20.17 6.73
CA GLY A 118 -8.74 20.80 8.03
C GLY A 118 -9.43 20.06 9.17
N ASN A 119 -10.72 19.76 9.02
CA ASN A 119 -11.51 19.02 10.01
C ASN A 119 -10.98 17.60 10.25
N ILE A 120 -10.53 16.90 9.19
CA ILE A 120 -9.89 15.58 9.32
C ILE A 120 -8.57 15.68 10.07
N SER A 121 -7.77 16.72 9.76
CA SER A 121 -6.50 16.98 10.45
C SER A 121 -6.71 17.25 11.94
N GLU A 122 -7.71 18.07 12.27
CA GLU A 122 -8.12 18.38 13.65
C GLU A 122 -8.64 17.14 14.37
N PHE A 123 -9.54 16.38 13.75
CA PHE A 123 -10.03 15.11 14.31
C PHE A 123 -8.87 14.17 14.67
N ARG A 124 -7.90 13.97 13.77
CA ARG A 124 -6.74 13.14 14.05
C ARG A 124 -5.86 13.74 15.15
N ALA A 125 -5.59 15.04 15.10
CA ALA A 125 -4.74 15.71 16.09
C ALA A 125 -5.32 15.63 17.51
N SER A 126 -6.64 15.82 17.65
CA SER A 126 -7.36 15.73 18.92
C SER A 126 -7.46 14.30 19.47
N ASN A 127 -7.19 13.28 18.64
CA ASN A 127 -7.25 11.86 19.00
C ASN A 127 -5.88 11.17 18.93
N VAL A 128 -4.78 11.92 18.83
CA VAL A 128 -3.42 11.37 18.84
C VAL A 128 -3.09 10.80 20.23
N ALA A 129 -2.33 9.70 20.26
CA ALA A 129 -1.81 9.14 21.50
C ALA A 129 -0.95 10.19 22.24
N SER A 130 -1.04 10.20 23.56
CA SER A 130 -0.33 11.13 24.44
C SER A 130 0.29 10.41 25.63
N GLY A 131 1.20 11.07 26.35
CA GLY A 131 1.93 10.46 27.47
C GLY A 131 3.00 9.44 27.05
N LYS A 132 3.61 8.77 28.03
CA LYS A 132 4.67 7.76 27.84
C LYS A 132 4.60 6.70 28.94
N GLY A 133 5.11 5.50 28.66
CA GLY A 133 5.18 4.43 29.66
C GLY A 133 3.81 4.10 30.26
N THR A 134 3.72 4.07 31.59
CA THR A 134 2.49 3.76 32.32
C THR A 134 1.41 4.85 32.24
N THR A 135 1.75 6.06 31.82
CA THR A 135 0.80 7.18 31.65
C THR A 135 0.39 7.39 30.20
N ARG A 136 0.77 6.45 29.31
CA ARG A 136 0.42 6.54 27.89
C ARG A 136 -1.08 6.32 27.70
N SER A 137 -1.73 7.29 27.07
CA SER A 137 -3.04 7.12 26.46
C SER A 137 -2.85 6.75 24.99
N GLU A 138 -3.44 5.64 24.56
CA GLU A 138 -3.41 5.24 23.16
C GLU A 138 -4.27 6.18 22.29
N SER A 139 -4.07 6.11 20.97
CA SER A 139 -4.80 6.95 20.03
C SER A 139 -6.30 6.63 20.05
N GLY A 140 -7.13 7.67 20.08
CA GLY A 140 -8.58 7.59 19.98
C GLY A 140 -9.11 7.45 18.55
N VAL A 141 -8.24 7.42 17.53
CA VAL A 141 -8.63 7.18 16.13
C VAL A 141 -8.85 5.66 15.93
N THR A 142 -10.07 5.19 16.18
CA THR A 142 -10.53 3.80 16.12
C THR A 142 -11.51 3.60 14.96
N GLN A 143 -11.92 2.36 14.64
CA GLN A 143 -12.95 2.14 13.61
C GLN A 143 -14.28 2.79 14.01
N ASP A 144 -14.56 2.87 15.31
CA ASP A 144 -15.78 3.50 15.82
C ASP A 144 -15.71 5.02 15.77
N SER A 145 -14.60 5.65 16.18
CA SER A 145 -14.54 7.11 16.22
C SER A 145 -14.51 7.74 14.82
N ILE A 146 -13.93 7.06 13.83
CA ILE A 146 -13.92 7.55 12.43
C ILE A 146 -15.31 7.59 11.81
N LYS A 147 -16.31 6.86 12.34
CA LYS A 147 -17.70 6.95 11.87
C LYS A 147 -18.27 8.37 11.96
N SER A 148 -17.77 9.19 12.89
CA SER A 148 -18.12 10.62 12.98
C SER A 148 -17.73 11.42 11.72
N LEU A 149 -16.74 10.96 10.95
CA LEU A 149 -16.31 11.60 9.71
C LEU A 149 -17.35 11.47 8.59
N ILE A 150 -18.22 10.45 8.63
CA ILE A 150 -19.25 10.22 7.59
C ILE A 150 -20.26 11.38 7.54
N PRO A 151 -21.01 11.70 8.62
CA PRO A 151 -21.93 12.83 8.62
C PRO A 151 -21.20 14.18 8.53
N MET A 152 -19.96 14.28 9.00
CA MET A 152 -19.15 15.49 8.85
C MET A 152 -18.84 15.77 7.37
N ALA A 153 -18.40 14.76 6.62
CA ALA A 153 -18.03 14.89 5.22
C ALA A 153 -19.22 15.22 4.31
N GLN A 154 -20.44 14.82 4.67
CA GLN A 154 -21.67 15.15 3.93
C GLN A 154 -21.91 16.67 3.79
N LYS A 155 -21.36 17.49 4.68
CA LYS A 155 -21.40 18.96 4.56
C LYS A 155 -20.66 19.50 3.34
N TYR A 156 -19.77 18.69 2.76
CA TYR A 156 -18.90 19.02 1.63
C TYR A 156 -19.34 18.32 0.34
N LYS A 157 -20.61 17.95 0.23
CA LYS A 157 -21.18 17.41 -0.99
C LYS A 157 -21.15 18.46 -2.11
N ALA A 158 -20.64 18.07 -3.27
CA ALA A 158 -20.59 18.87 -4.49
C ALA A 158 -21.62 18.40 -5.51
N SER A 159 -21.85 19.21 -6.56
CA SER A 159 -22.79 18.89 -7.64
C SER A 159 -22.26 17.84 -8.64
N GLY A 160 -20.95 17.59 -8.64
CA GLY A 160 -20.28 16.61 -9.49
C GLY A 160 -19.67 15.46 -8.71
N TYR A 161 -18.93 14.61 -9.42
CA TYR A 161 -18.13 13.56 -8.78
C TYR A 161 -16.67 14.02 -8.63
N HIS A 162 -16.06 13.56 -7.54
CA HIS A 162 -14.65 13.67 -7.25
C HIS A 162 -14.06 12.27 -7.19
N THR A 163 -12.73 12.21 -7.31
CA THR A 163 -12.00 10.95 -7.32
C THR A 163 -10.80 11.00 -6.41
N LYS A 164 -10.53 9.91 -5.71
CA LYS A 164 -9.28 9.76 -4.95
C LYS A 164 -8.66 8.39 -5.24
N PRO A 165 -7.37 8.32 -5.60
CA PRO A 165 -6.65 7.06 -5.66
C PRO A 165 -6.68 6.36 -4.29
N VAL A 166 -6.79 5.04 -4.31
CA VAL A 166 -6.69 4.19 -3.12
C VAL A 166 -5.75 3.03 -3.42
N ASP A 167 -4.91 2.68 -2.44
CA ASP A 167 -3.86 1.67 -2.64
C ASP A 167 -4.48 0.27 -2.78
N LEU A 168 -5.43 -0.06 -1.90
CA LEU A 168 -6.30 -1.24 -2.03
C LEU A 168 -7.66 -0.97 -1.39
N ALA A 169 -8.73 -1.35 -2.08
CA ALA A 169 -10.08 -1.35 -1.53
C ALA A 169 -10.89 -2.54 -2.02
N PHE A 170 -11.65 -3.16 -1.11
CA PHE A 170 -12.51 -4.30 -1.44
C PHE A 170 -13.74 -4.38 -0.54
N PHE A 171 -14.79 -5.06 -1.02
CA PHE A 171 -15.93 -5.44 -0.20
C PHE A 171 -15.73 -6.87 0.33
N ASP A 172 -15.75 -7.05 1.65
CA ASP A 172 -15.47 -8.36 2.28
C ASP A 172 -16.72 -9.25 2.43
N GLY A 173 -17.84 -8.85 1.81
CA GLY A 173 -19.16 -9.45 2.00
C GLY A 173 -20.02 -8.74 3.05
N LYS A 174 -19.42 -7.86 3.87
CA LYS A 174 -20.11 -7.09 4.91
C LYS A 174 -19.74 -5.61 4.87
N ASP A 175 -18.44 -5.32 4.90
CA ASP A 175 -17.88 -3.98 5.02
C ASP A 175 -17.02 -3.67 3.78
N TRP A 176 -17.05 -2.42 3.34
CA TRP A 176 -16.03 -1.89 2.44
C TRP A 176 -14.75 -1.62 3.22
N VAL A 177 -13.67 -2.28 2.83
CA VAL A 177 -12.35 -2.13 3.44
C VAL A 177 -11.51 -1.23 2.54
N VAL A 178 -11.00 -0.13 3.08
CA VAL A 178 -10.02 0.75 2.41
C VAL A 178 -8.69 0.72 3.14
N LEU A 179 -7.59 0.65 2.38
CA LEU A 179 -6.26 0.49 2.93
C LEU A 179 -5.29 1.52 2.37
N GLU A 180 -4.44 2.04 3.25
CA GLU A 180 -3.17 2.68 2.90
C GLU A 180 -2.07 1.64 3.05
N LEU A 181 -1.41 1.27 1.95
CA LEU A 181 -0.38 0.23 1.93
C LEU A 181 1.02 0.86 1.99
N LYS A 182 1.93 0.19 2.69
CA LYS A 182 3.38 0.44 2.66
C LYS A 182 4.14 -0.88 2.61
N ALA A 183 5.37 -0.86 2.09
CA ALA A 183 6.18 -2.07 2.03
C ALA A 183 6.46 -2.68 3.42
N GLY A 184 6.87 -1.88 4.41
CA GLY A 184 7.15 -2.38 5.77
C GLY A 184 7.98 -1.46 6.66
N GLY A 185 8.60 -0.42 6.10
CA GLY A 185 9.47 0.53 6.82
C GLY A 185 8.80 1.27 7.99
N ASP A 186 9.64 1.84 8.87
CA ASP A 186 9.15 2.87 9.78
C ASP A 186 8.74 4.05 8.90
N LEU A 187 7.46 4.39 8.90
CA LEU A 187 7.10 5.71 8.40
C LEU A 187 7.77 6.72 9.33
N ASP A 188 8.57 7.60 8.73
CA ASP A 188 9.14 8.74 9.43
C ASP A 188 8.02 9.50 10.15
N SER A 189 8.32 10.02 11.34
CA SER A 189 7.33 10.73 12.16
C SER A 189 6.71 11.94 11.46
N SER A 190 7.40 12.54 10.49
CA SER A 190 6.89 13.62 9.65
C SER A 190 5.84 13.15 8.64
N ASN A 191 5.95 11.92 8.15
CA ASN A 191 5.07 11.36 7.12
C ASN A 191 3.85 10.65 7.71
N ALA A 192 3.94 10.15 8.95
CA ALA A 192 2.84 9.46 9.61
C ALA A 192 1.53 10.26 9.66
N PRO A 193 1.52 11.56 10.04
CA PRO A 193 0.30 12.35 10.11
C PRO A 193 -0.42 12.45 8.75
N ALA A 194 0.32 12.66 7.65
CA ALA A 194 -0.22 12.82 6.30
C ALA A 194 -0.78 11.51 5.73
N ASN A 195 -0.13 10.37 5.99
CA ASN A 195 -0.65 9.06 5.56
C ASN A 195 -1.99 8.73 6.24
N VAL A 196 -2.13 9.05 7.53
CA VAL A 196 -3.39 8.87 8.25
C VAL A 196 -4.48 9.79 7.71
N GLU A 197 -4.18 11.06 7.47
CA GLU A 197 -5.14 11.99 6.86
C GLU A 197 -5.58 11.57 5.46
N LYS A 198 -4.67 11.03 4.63
CA LYS A 198 -5.01 10.46 3.31
C LYS A 198 -6.03 9.33 3.47
N LEU A 199 -5.76 8.37 4.35
CA LEU A 199 -6.65 7.24 4.61
C LEU A 199 -8.03 7.70 5.14
N LEU A 200 -8.05 8.63 6.10
CA LEU A 200 -9.29 9.18 6.66
C LEU A 200 -10.09 9.98 5.62
N THR A 201 -9.42 10.68 4.72
CA THR A 201 -10.06 11.38 3.58
C THR A 201 -10.72 10.38 2.63
N ILE A 202 -10.05 9.28 2.31
CA ILE A 202 -10.62 8.21 1.47
C ILE A 202 -11.84 7.60 2.15
N TYR A 203 -11.74 7.27 3.44
CA TYR A 203 -12.87 6.75 4.22
C TYR A 203 -14.07 7.72 4.25
N ALA A 204 -13.80 9.00 4.54
CA ALA A 204 -14.80 10.05 4.57
C ALA A 204 -15.47 10.26 3.19
N GLY A 205 -14.68 10.16 2.12
CA GLY A 205 -15.15 10.24 0.73
C GLY A 205 -15.99 9.05 0.31
N LEU A 206 -15.63 7.82 0.73
CA LEU A 206 -16.45 6.63 0.49
C LEU A 206 -17.87 6.82 1.04
N ASN A 207 -17.94 7.39 2.25
CA ASN A 207 -19.14 7.87 2.92
C ASN A 207 -20.26 6.82 3.05
N VAL A 208 -19.90 5.59 3.42
CA VAL A 208 -20.85 4.49 3.68
C VAL A 208 -20.66 3.96 5.10
N PRO A 209 -21.75 3.63 5.83
CA PRO A 209 -21.66 3.25 7.24
C PRO A 209 -20.99 1.89 7.47
N ASN A 210 -21.11 0.97 6.51
CA ASN A 210 -20.44 -0.33 6.51
C ASN A 210 -19.08 -0.21 5.82
N SER A 211 -18.16 0.53 6.44
CA SER A 211 -16.80 0.64 5.96
C SER A 211 -15.78 0.60 7.09
N LYS A 212 -14.55 0.20 6.75
CA LYS A 212 -13.40 0.13 7.64
C LYS A 212 -12.18 0.70 6.95
N ALA A 213 -11.31 1.34 7.73
CA ALA A 213 -10.05 1.87 7.26
C ALA A 213 -8.87 1.17 7.93
N TYR A 214 -7.86 0.78 7.16
CA TYR A 214 -6.66 0.14 7.72
C TYR A 214 -5.37 0.77 7.19
N PHE A 215 -4.42 0.95 8.10
CA PHE A 215 -3.04 1.10 7.72
C PHE A 215 -2.41 -0.29 7.57
N ALA A 216 -1.83 -0.59 6.41
CA ALA A 216 -1.31 -1.91 6.11
C ALA A 216 0.17 -1.90 5.74
N THR A 217 0.88 -2.96 6.12
CA THR A 217 2.22 -3.23 5.60
C THR A 217 2.33 -4.63 5.01
N LEU A 218 3.14 -4.77 3.98
CA LEU A 218 3.33 -6.04 3.28
C LEU A 218 4.22 -7.01 4.04
N TYR A 219 5.16 -6.49 4.84
CA TYR A 219 5.92 -7.28 5.80
C TYR A 219 6.10 -6.49 7.10
N ASN A 220 6.41 -7.21 8.18
CA ASN A 220 6.87 -6.60 9.42
C ASN A 220 8.38 -6.42 9.37
N LYS A 221 8.86 -5.18 9.29
CA LYS A 221 10.31 -4.88 9.30
C LYS A 221 11.06 -5.39 10.54
N ASN A 222 10.35 -5.58 11.65
CA ASN A 222 10.91 -6.10 12.89
C ASN A 222 10.88 -7.65 12.92
N GLY A 223 10.42 -8.31 11.84
CA GLY A 223 10.17 -9.74 11.78
C GLY A 223 8.72 -10.10 12.12
N GLU A 224 8.16 -11.09 11.41
CA GLU A 224 6.81 -11.58 11.68
C GLU A 224 6.72 -12.18 13.10
N GLY A 225 5.62 -11.88 13.81
CA GLY A 225 5.45 -12.24 15.22
C GLY A 225 5.97 -11.19 16.21
N ASN A 226 6.82 -10.26 15.78
CA ASN A 226 7.27 -9.16 16.65
C ASN A 226 6.31 -7.96 16.64
N THR A 227 6.30 -7.20 17.73
CA THR A 227 5.55 -5.94 17.79
C THR A 227 6.13 -4.94 16.79
N TRP A 228 5.32 -4.51 15.83
CA TRP A 228 5.68 -3.43 14.91
C TRP A 228 5.91 -2.11 15.66
N THR A 229 6.77 -1.19 15.20
CA THR A 229 7.15 0.01 15.99
C THR A 229 6.97 1.35 15.27
N GLY A 230 6.25 1.40 14.15
CA GLY A 230 6.16 2.63 13.35
C GLY A 230 5.39 3.77 13.98
N ALA A 231 5.77 4.99 13.59
CA ALA A 231 5.26 6.24 14.16
C ALA A 231 3.74 6.43 13.97
N VAL A 232 3.14 5.79 12.96
CA VAL A 232 1.69 5.82 12.70
C VAL A 232 0.86 5.34 13.90
N LYS A 233 1.41 4.48 14.77
CA LYS A 233 0.74 4.04 16.01
C LYS A 233 0.34 5.18 16.94
N LYS A 234 0.99 6.34 16.82
CA LYS A 234 0.60 7.53 17.59
C LYS A 234 -0.69 8.14 17.06
N HIS A 235 -1.00 7.97 15.78
CA HIS A 235 -2.08 8.67 15.08
C HIS A 235 -3.30 7.80 14.79
N MET A 236 -3.21 6.49 15.03
CA MET A 236 -4.28 5.51 14.84
C MET A 236 -4.22 4.41 15.90
N ALA A 237 -5.38 3.88 16.28
CA ALA A 237 -5.49 2.86 17.31
C ALA A 237 -4.81 1.55 16.89
N PHE A 238 -3.82 1.14 17.68
CA PHE A 238 -3.08 -0.11 17.47
C PHE A 238 -3.51 -1.15 18.52
N PRO A 239 -3.80 -2.42 18.14
CA PRO A 239 -3.66 -3.02 16.81
C PRO A 239 -4.91 -2.94 15.92
N GLU A 240 -6.00 -2.33 16.39
CA GLU A 240 -7.32 -2.36 15.72
C GLU A 240 -7.27 -1.89 14.26
N MET A 241 -6.63 -0.76 13.98
CA MET A 241 -6.57 -0.10 12.67
C MET A 241 -5.44 -0.63 11.77
N PHE A 242 -4.75 -1.71 12.14
CA PHE A 242 -3.50 -2.12 11.50
C PHE A 242 -3.52 -3.54 10.96
N LEU A 243 -3.12 -3.70 9.70
CA LEU A 243 -2.89 -4.98 9.04
C LEU A 243 -1.41 -5.09 8.67
N ILE A 244 -0.59 -5.63 9.58
CA ILE A 244 0.87 -5.71 9.41
C ILE A 244 1.26 -7.10 8.93
N GLY A 245 2.04 -7.17 7.87
CA GLY A 245 2.70 -8.38 7.38
C GLY A 245 1.74 -9.55 7.21
N LYS A 246 1.95 -10.62 7.96
CA LYS A 246 1.08 -11.81 7.97
C LYS A 246 -0.41 -11.49 8.12
N ARG A 247 -0.77 -10.50 8.94
CA ARG A 247 -2.19 -10.12 9.16
C ARG A 247 -2.82 -9.52 7.91
N PHE A 248 -2.06 -8.71 7.16
CA PHE A 248 -2.51 -8.19 5.88
C PHE A 248 -2.71 -9.31 4.86
N TRP A 249 -1.71 -10.15 4.66
CA TRP A 249 -1.81 -11.23 3.67
C TRP A 249 -2.94 -12.20 3.99
N ASN A 250 -3.09 -12.63 5.25
CA ASN A 250 -4.20 -13.49 5.65
C ASN A 250 -5.58 -12.85 5.42
N THR A 251 -5.66 -11.52 5.37
CA THR A 251 -6.91 -10.82 5.05
C THR A 251 -7.30 -11.04 3.59
N ILE A 252 -6.34 -10.98 2.67
CA ILE A 252 -6.60 -10.97 1.22
C ILE A 252 -6.28 -12.29 0.49
N LEU A 253 -5.55 -13.21 1.12
CA LEU A 253 -5.22 -14.51 0.53
C LEU A 253 -6.48 -15.38 0.41
N PRO A 254 -6.66 -16.08 -0.73
CA PRO A 254 -7.72 -17.05 -0.91
C PRO A 254 -7.73 -18.11 0.19
N ASP A 255 -8.92 -18.65 0.47
CA ASP A 255 -9.08 -19.67 1.50
C ASP A 255 -8.17 -20.88 1.24
N GLY A 256 -7.55 -21.39 2.31
CA GLY A 256 -6.58 -22.48 2.25
C GLY A 256 -5.15 -22.05 1.91
N ILE A 257 -4.89 -20.79 1.57
CA ILE A 257 -3.53 -20.26 1.38
C ILE A 257 -3.09 -19.48 2.63
N THR A 258 -2.07 -19.98 3.32
CA THR A 258 -1.47 -19.29 4.45
C THR A 258 -0.43 -18.27 3.99
N TYR A 259 -0.11 -17.30 4.84
CA TYR A 259 1.01 -16.38 4.62
C TYR A 259 2.33 -17.11 4.36
N GLU A 260 2.64 -18.15 5.13
CA GLU A 260 3.86 -18.96 4.96
C GLU A 260 3.88 -19.62 3.57
N ARG A 261 2.73 -20.15 3.14
CA ARG A 261 2.65 -20.74 1.80
C ARG A 261 2.79 -19.68 0.71
N PHE A 262 2.22 -18.50 0.91
CA PHE A 262 2.40 -17.37 -0.01
C PHE A 262 3.88 -16.96 -0.14
N THR A 263 4.63 -16.86 0.96
CA THR A 263 6.06 -16.49 0.89
C THR A 263 6.91 -17.55 0.19
N GLU A 264 6.56 -18.84 0.32
CA GLU A 264 7.17 -19.92 -0.47
C GLU A 264 6.88 -19.75 -1.98
N LEU A 265 5.63 -19.49 -2.37
CA LEU A 265 5.26 -19.28 -3.77
C LEU A 265 5.96 -18.04 -4.35
N TYR A 266 6.04 -16.97 -3.56
CA TYR A 266 6.78 -15.76 -3.92
C TYR A 266 8.25 -16.08 -4.19
N LYS A 267 8.90 -16.84 -3.30
CA LYS A 267 10.30 -17.28 -3.48
C LYS A 267 10.47 -18.12 -4.74
N MET A 268 9.59 -19.11 -4.97
CA MET A 268 9.62 -19.95 -6.17
C MET A 268 9.51 -19.12 -7.45
N ALA A 269 8.63 -18.11 -7.47
CA ALA A 269 8.49 -17.22 -8.62
C ALA A 269 9.77 -16.41 -8.88
N LEU A 270 10.43 -15.88 -7.84
CA LEU A 270 11.69 -15.15 -8.00
C LEU A 270 12.87 -16.03 -8.43
N GLU A 271 12.91 -17.28 -7.97
CA GLU A 271 13.88 -18.28 -8.42
C GLU A 271 13.67 -18.62 -9.90
N GLU A 272 12.41 -18.75 -10.34
CA GLU A 272 12.06 -19.00 -11.75
C GLU A 272 12.40 -17.82 -12.67
N ILE A 273 12.33 -16.58 -12.18
CA ILE A 273 12.81 -15.38 -12.90
C ILE A 273 14.34 -15.37 -13.06
N ASP A 274 15.05 -16.18 -12.27
CA ASP A 274 16.50 -16.17 -12.10
C ASP A 274 17.04 -14.77 -11.76
N LEU A 275 16.39 -14.14 -10.78
CA LEU A 275 16.68 -12.77 -10.34
C LEU A 275 18.18 -12.53 -10.09
N ASN A 276 18.85 -13.48 -9.44
CA ASN A 276 20.27 -13.35 -9.09
C ASN A 276 21.18 -13.31 -10.32
N SER A 277 20.94 -14.17 -11.32
CA SER A 277 21.74 -14.15 -12.55
C SER A 277 21.52 -12.86 -13.34
N ARG A 278 20.27 -12.39 -13.43
CA ARG A 278 19.94 -11.12 -14.09
C ARG A 278 20.60 -9.91 -13.43
N ILE A 279 20.64 -9.87 -12.09
CA ILE A 279 21.38 -8.82 -11.35
C ILE A 279 22.86 -8.84 -11.70
N LYS A 280 23.50 -10.02 -11.63
CA LYS A 280 24.92 -10.16 -11.96
C LYS A 280 25.20 -9.73 -13.40
N GLU A 281 24.33 -10.08 -14.34
CA GLU A 281 24.47 -9.71 -15.73
C GLU A 281 24.31 -8.20 -15.96
N MET A 282 23.32 -7.56 -15.34
CA MET A 282 23.14 -6.09 -15.39
C MET A 282 24.37 -5.34 -14.88
N ILE A 283 24.88 -5.74 -13.71
CA ILE A 283 26.06 -5.12 -13.11
C ILE A 283 27.27 -5.31 -14.03
N ARG A 284 27.50 -6.54 -14.51
CA ARG A 284 28.61 -6.86 -15.42
C ARG A 284 28.58 -6.03 -16.71
N LYS A 285 27.41 -5.87 -17.33
CA LYS A 285 27.23 -5.08 -18.58
C LYS A 285 27.40 -3.57 -18.40
N THR A 286 27.37 -3.10 -17.15
CA THR A 286 27.41 -1.66 -16.84
C THR A 286 28.80 -1.20 -16.44
N ILE A 287 29.55 -2.07 -15.75
CA ILE A 287 30.91 -1.81 -15.27
C ILE A 287 31.95 -2.11 -16.36
N ASN A 288 31.70 -3.14 -17.19
CA ASN A 288 32.55 -3.49 -18.34
C ASN A 288 32.09 -2.76 -19.61
#